data_AF-A0A7X7X149-F1
#
_entry.id   AF-A0A7X7X149-F1
#
_cell.length_a   1.000
_cell.length_b   1.000
_cell.length_c   1.000
_cell.angle_alpha   90.00
_cell.angle_beta   90.00
_cell.angle_gamma   90.00
#
_symmetry.space_group_name_H-M   'P 1'
#
loop_
_entity.id
_entity.type
_entity.pdbx_description
1 polymer ?
#
loop_
_entity_poly.entity_id
_entity_poly.type
_entity_poly.pdbx_seq_one_letter_code
_entity_poly.pdbx_strand_id
1 'polypeptide(L)' 'MTQDLNKGITISYNDLNLPASIATTSGNITYLYAADGVKQRVVHGTAVTDYCGNFVYENGTLDKILTE' A
#
# COMPACT_ATOMS: atom_id res chain seq x y z
N MET A 1 5.54 -13.12 -8.95
CA MET A 1 5.91 -13.81 -7.69
C MET A 1 4.81 -13.54 -6.67
N THR A 2 4.22 -14.57 -6.08
CA THR A 2 3.13 -14.44 -5.08
C THR A 2 3.59 -14.76 -3.67
N GLN A 3 4.76 -15.39 -3.50
CA GLN A 3 5.29 -15.75 -2.19
C GLN A 3 6.83 -15.70 -2.18
N ASP A 4 7.38 -15.38 -1.01
CA ASP A 4 8.79 -15.62 -0.64
C ASP A 4 8.79 -16.33 0.71
N LEU A 5 8.99 -17.65 0.68
CA LEU A 5 8.92 -18.50 1.87
C LEU A 5 10.09 -18.27 2.84
N ASN A 6 11.26 -17.85 2.34
CA ASN A 6 12.41 -17.56 3.19
C ASN A 6 12.16 -16.33 4.07
N LYS A 7 11.31 -15.42 3.59
CA LYS A 7 10.91 -14.20 4.32
C LYS A 7 9.50 -14.29 4.92
N GLY A 8 8.80 -15.40 4.73
CA GLY A 8 7.41 -15.58 5.16
C GLY A 8 6.46 -14.54 4.54
N ILE A 9 6.71 -14.17 3.27
CA ILE A 9 5.91 -13.19 2.54
C ILE A 9 4.89 -13.90 1.65
N THR A 10 3.64 -13.47 1.68
CA THR A 10 2.59 -13.84 0.71
C THR A 10 1.91 -12.59 0.19
N ILE A 11 1.72 -12.52 -1.12
CA ILE A 11 1.15 -11.37 -1.84
C ILE A 11 -0.14 -11.81 -2.52
N SER A 12 -1.22 -11.09 -2.26
CA SER A 12 -2.45 -11.16 -3.05
C SER A 12 -2.52 -10.01 -4.03
N TYR A 13 -3.23 -10.21 -5.15
CA TYR A 13 -3.38 -9.23 -6.20
C TYR A 13 -4.87 -8.92 -6.40
N ASN A 14 -5.16 -7.70 -6.84
CA ASN A 14 -6.51 -7.31 -7.26
C ASN A 14 -6.75 -7.63 -8.74
N ASP A 15 -7.94 -7.30 -9.26
CA ASP A 15 -8.33 -7.55 -10.65
C ASP A 15 -7.50 -6.76 -11.69
N LEU A 16 -6.76 -5.73 -11.25
CA LEU A 16 -5.81 -4.97 -12.07
C LEU A 16 -4.40 -5.60 -12.09
N ASN A 17 -4.23 -6.76 -11.45
CA ASN A 17 -2.93 -7.40 -11.20
C ASN A 17 -1.96 -6.52 -10.37
N LEU A 18 -2.50 -5.63 -9.53
CA LEU A 18 -1.73 -4.82 -8.58
C LEU A 18 -1.73 -5.48 -7.19
N PRO A 19 -0.66 -5.37 -6.39
CA PRO A 19 -0.60 -5.97 -5.06
C PRO A 19 -1.69 -5.42 -4.13
N ALA A 20 -2.65 -6.24 -3.72
CA ALA A 20 -3.74 -5.84 -2.84
C ALA A 20 -3.37 -5.97 -1.36
N SER A 21 -2.70 -7.07 -0.99
CA SER A 21 -2.19 -7.27 0.35
C SER A 21 -0.85 -8.02 0.34
N ILE A 22 0.01 -7.68 1.29
CA ILE A 22 1.25 -8.39 1.57
C ILE A 22 1.16 -8.84 3.02
N ALA A 23 1.06 -10.15 3.23
CA ALA A 23 1.19 -10.76 4.53
C ALA A 23 2.66 -11.06 4.80
N THR A 24 3.18 -10.62 5.94
CA THR A 24 4.52 -10.93 6.44
C THR A 24 4.41 -11.55 7.82
N THR A 25 5.50 -12.13 8.33
CA THR A 25 5.57 -12.63 9.72
C THR A 25 5.38 -11.53 10.77
N SER A 26 5.65 -10.27 10.42
CA SER A 26 5.55 -9.11 11.32
C SER A 26 4.23 -8.35 11.19
N GLY A 27 3.34 -8.74 10.28
CA GLY A 27 2.07 -8.08 10.06
C GLY A 27 1.70 -7.96 8.58
N ASN A 28 0.57 -7.32 8.33
CA ASN A 28 0.02 -7.12 7.00
C ASN A 28 0.25 -5.69 6.50
N ILE A 29 0.47 -5.58 5.19
CA ILE A 29 0.40 -4.34 4.44
C ILE A 29 -0.77 -4.47 3.48
N THR A 30 -1.64 -3.47 3.40
CA THR A 30 -2.77 -3.45 2.46
C THR A 30 -2.73 -2.18 1.61
N TYR A 31 -3.19 -2.30 0.38
CA TYR A 31 -3.16 -1.23 -0.60
C TYR A 31 -4.57 -1.01 -1.16
N LEU A 32 -4.93 0.26 -1.33
CA LEU A 32 -6.11 0.67 -2.07
C LEU A 32 -5.67 1.41 -3.33
N TYR A 33 -6.30 1.07 -4.45
CA TYR A 33 -6.06 1.69 -5.74
C TYR A 33 -7.38 2.25 -6.28
N ALA A 34 -7.28 3.32 -7.06
CA ALA A 34 -8.34 3.76 -7.95
C ALA A 34 -8.49 2.81 -9.14
N ALA A 35 -9.58 2.94 -9.89
CA ALA A 35 -9.89 2.08 -11.03
C ALA A 35 -8.87 2.21 -12.19
N ASP A 36 -8.14 3.31 -12.24
CA ASP A 36 -7.03 3.56 -13.18
C ASP A 36 -5.68 2.99 -12.70
N GLY A 37 -5.65 2.35 -11.54
CA GLY A 37 -4.44 1.77 -10.95
C GLY A 37 -3.60 2.74 -10.12
N VAL A 38 -4.02 4.00 -9.95
CA VAL A 38 -3.33 4.95 -9.08
C VAL A 38 -3.50 4.52 -7.63
N LYS A 39 -2.39 4.43 -6.89
CA LYS A 39 -2.40 4.10 -5.46
C LYS A 39 -3.01 5.24 -4.66
N GLN A 40 -4.02 4.93 -3.85
CA GLN A 40 -4.75 5.89 -3.01
C GLN A 40 -4.36 5.75 -1.53
N ARG A 41 -4.11 4.53 -1.05
CA ARG A 41 -3.78 4.29 0.35
C ARG A 41 -2.84 3.11 0.53
N VAL A 42 -1.96 3.21 1.53
CA VAL A 42 -1.28 2.08 2.16
C VAL A 42 -1.64 2.03 3.63
N VAL A 43 -1.90 0.84 4.16
CA VAL A 43 -1.98 0.60 5.60
C VAL A 43 -0.91 -0.43 5.96
N HIS A 44 0.01 -0.06 6.87
CA HIS A 44 1.04 -0.94 7.41
C HIS A 44 0.89 -1.01 8.93
N GLY A 45 0.32 -2.11 9.42
CA GLY A 45 -0.11 -2.19 10.83
C GLY A 45 -1.15 -1.12 11.14
N THR A 46 -0.83 -0.19 12.05
CA THR A 46 -1.69 0.95 12.40
C THR A 46 -1.37 2.22 11.61
N ALA A 47 -0.23 2.25 10.90
CA ALA A 47 0.16 3.42 10.11
C ALA A 47 -0.64 3.46 8.81
N VAL A 48 -1.26 4.62 8.54
CA VAL A 48 -2.03 4.88 7.32
C VAL A 48 -1.33 5.97 6.52
N THR A 49 -1.07 5.71 5.25
CA THR A 49 -0.59 6.72 4.30
C THR A 49 -1.61 6.90 3.19
N ASP A 50 -2.13 8.11 3.05
CA ASP A 50 -3.08 8.50 2.00
C ASP A 50 -2.37 9.33 0.92
N TYR A 51 -2.63 9.01 -0.33
CA TYR A 51 -2.09 9.71 -1.50
C TYR A 51 -3.22 10.45 -2.22
N CYS A 52 -3.23 11.77 -2.09
CA CYS A 52 -4.26 12.66 -2.65
C CYS A 52 -3.63 13.56 -3.72
N GLY A 53 -3.35 13.00 -4.89
CA GLY A 53 -2.57 13.69 -5.93
C GLY A 53 -1.14 13.93 -5.48
N ASN A 54 -0.71 15.19 -5.42
CA ASN A 54 0.64 15.55 -4.95
C ASN A 54 0.76 15.62 -3.43
N PHE A 55 -0.34 15.50 -2.69
CA PHE A 55 -0.34 15.57 -1.23
C PHE A 55 -0.28 14.16 -0.64
N VAL A 56 0.65 13.95 0.29
CA VAL A 56 0.79 12.69 1.04
C VAL A 56 0.47 12.97 2.50
N TYR A 57 -0.48 12.22 3.04
CA TYR A 57 -0.88 12.32 4.44
C TYR A 57 -0.45 11.06 5.20
N GLU A 58 0.18 11.24 6.36
CA GLU A 58 0.46 10.16 7.31
C GLU A 58 -0.48 10.28 8.51
N ASN A 59 -1.24 9.23 8.80
CA ASN A 59 -2.23 9.16 9.87
C ASN A 59 -3.19 10.36 9.88
N GLY A 60 -3.60 10.80 8.68
CA GLY A 60 -4.51 11.93 8.48
C GLY A 60 -3.87 13.32 8.53
N THR A 61 -2.57 13.42 8.80
CA THR A 61 -1.83 14.70 8.83
C THR A 61 -1.00 14.86 7.56
N LEU A 62 -1.02 16.04 6.95
CA LEU A 62 -0.19 16.32 5.78
C LEU A 62 1.29 16.16 6.16
N ASP A 63 1.97 15.27 5.46
CA ASP A 63 3.37 14.95 5.69
C ASP A 63 4.27 15.53 4.57
N LYS A 64 3.88 15.31 3.30
CA LYS A 64 4.69 15.73 2.14
C LYS A 64 3.82 16.32 1.02
N ILE A 65 4.45 17.21 0.26
CA ILE A 65 3.96 17.66 -1.05
C ILE A 65 5.00 17.24 -2.08
N LEU A 66 4.60 16.44 -3.06
CA LEU A 66 5.46 16.00 -4.15
C LEU A 66 5.59 17.11 -5.19
N THR A 67 6.82 17.38 -5.60
CA THR A 67 7.17 18.29 -6.70
C THR A 67 7.86 17.49 -7.81
N GLU A 68 7.87 18.06 -9.02
CA GLU A 68 8.69 17.56 -10.14
C GLU A 68 10.19 17.59 -9.80
#